data_AF-A0A8J6HRH1-F1
#
_entry.id   AF-A0A8J6HRH1-F1
#
_cell.length_a   1.000
_cell.length_b   1.000
_cell.length_c   1.000
_cell.angle_alpha   90.00
_cell.angle_beta   90.00
_cell.angle_gamma   90.00
#
_symmetry.space_group_name_H-M   'P 1'
#
loop_
_entity.id
_entity.type
_entity.pdbx_description
1 polymer ?
#
loop_
_entity_poly.entity_id
_entity_poly.type
_entity_poly.pdbx_seq_one_letter_code
_entity_poly.pdbx_strand_id
1 'polypeptide(L)'
;MPAVSEFTKAKIVTLHQRGMSYGQISTNLGLSKGTIHAIMRKWEDIGTVVRRSGEDSGQEKEGMPKSPKARKESSKREREEGRMSEEGLNPFIKEFQNRKIPKEIKEDMAGIVEESRARRKELAAAREKEGEQEREDMLKSSEVRKESSKREREEGRTSKEGKNPLRNSSRTRRSPNRSQEENQSKEMDKEMKTTMIREMREEIKTLRKELAAVREENGELRKELATVREEMRGREEKGQLEKADWMKRMEMIEEKMEQREKKERKNNVIITGIGAISGNVERGLEECLEREIGVKVNVKEAFKINKDKMMLAKIENWEQKKNIMLSKKVGTRRERTGMGRKEKRERRCRRLREDSEKIEHMRRNVREKEKGMGRNMERRRQGDE
;
A
#
# COMPACT_ATOMS: atom_id res chain seq x y z
N MET A 1 -25.59 -7.10 -22.10
CA MET A 1 -24.68 -7.26 -20.95
C MET A 1 -25.55 -7.59 -19.75
N PRO A 2 -25.41 -8.78 -19.14
CA PRO A 2 -26.16 -9.10 -17.92
C PRO A 2 -25.86 -8.05 -16.85
N ALA A 3 -26.89 -7.63 -16.10
CA ALA A 3 -26.73 -6.67 -15.03
C ALA A 3 -25.80 -7.26 -13.96
N VAL A 4 -24.64 -6.65 -13.77
CA VAL A 4 -23.70 -7.01 -12.70
C VAL A 4 -24.30 -6.53 -11.37
N SER A 5 -24.40 -7.42 -10.39
CA SER A 5 -24.98 -7.08 -9.08
C SER A 5 -24.19 -5.97 -8.38
N GLU A 6 -24.87 -5.13 -7.58
CA GLU A 6 -24.22 -4.07 -6.80
C GLU A 6 -23.15 -4.62 -5.85
N PHE A 7 -23.38 -5.80 -5.27
CA PHE A 7 -22.40 -6.49 -4.43
C PHE A 7 -21.10 -6.77 -5.19
N THR A 8 -21.20 -7.22 -6.45
CA THR A 8 -20.04 -7.47 -7.31
C THR A 8 -19.30 -6.18 -7.65
N LYS A 9 -20.02 -5.07 -7.88
CA LYS A 9 -19.40 -3.76 -8.12
C LYS A 9 -18.61 -3.26 -6.90
N ALA A 10 -19.20 -3.35 -5.71
CA ALA A 10 -18.54 -2.96 -4.46
C ALA A 10 -17.27 -3.81 -4.22
N LYS A 11 -17.36 -5.12 -4.46
CA LYS A 11 -16.22 -6.03 -4.30
C LYS A 11 -15.07 -5.70 -5.27
N ILE A 12 -15.36 -5.31 -6.52
CA ILE A 12 -14.35 -4.86 -7.49
C ILE A 12 -13.59 -3.63 -6.96
N VAL A 13 -14.32 -2.62 -6.47
CA VAL A 13 -13.73 -1.39 -5.93
C VAL A 13 -12.83 -1.69 -4.73
N THR A 14 -13.30 -2.51 -3.79
CA THR A 14 -12.50 -2.89 -2.61
C THR A 14 -11.21 -3.63 -3.00
N LEU A 15 -11.27 -4.55 -3.97
CA LEU A 15 -10.08 -5.27 -4.44
C LEU A 15 -9.10 -4.33 -5.17
N HIS A 16 -9.60 -3.34 -5.91
CA HIS A 16 -8.76 -2.33 -6.56
C HIS A 16 -8.09 -1.38 -5.55
N GLN A 17 -8.83 -0.92 -4.52
CA GLN A 17 -8.28 -0.11 -3.42
C GLN A 17 -7.19 -0.85 -2.62
N ARG A 18 -7.25 -2.19 -2.60
CA ARG A 18 -6.20 -3.05 -2.04
C ARG A 18 -4.98 -3.25 -2.97
N GLY A 19 -4.93 -2.55 -4.11
CA GLY A 19 -3.81 -2.58 -5.04
C GLY A 19 -3.80 -3.78 -6.00
N MET A 20 -4.91 -4.53 -6.13
CA MET A 20 -4.97 -5.63 -7.09
C MET A 20 -5.09 -5.12 -8.53
N SER A 21 -4.31 -5.69 -9.43
CA SER A 21 -4.40 -5.41 -10.87
C SER A 21 -5.73 -5.92 -11.44
N TYR A 22 -6.20 -5.30 -12.55
CA TYR A 22 -7.44 -5.72 -13.23
C TYR A 22 -7.43 -7.19 -13.66
N GLY A 23 -6.26 -7.74 -13.97
CA GLY A 23 -6.11 -9.17 -14.27
C GLY A 23 -6.38 -10.07 -13.07
N GLN A 24 -5.86 -9.71 -11.90
CA GLN A 24 -6.10 -10.47 -10.67
C GLN A 24 -7.58 -10.41 -10.24
N ILE A 25 -8.21 -9.24 -10.36
CA ILE A 25 -9.64 -9.07 -10.08
C ILE A 25 -10.50 -9.89 -11.05
N SER A 26 -10.10 -9.94 -12.33
CA SER A 26 -10.76 -10.73 -13.38
C SER A 26 -10.76 -12.22 -13.06
N THR A 27 -9.59 -12.77 -12.69
CA THR A 27 -9.46 -14.18 -12.30
C THR A 27 -10.24 -14.50 -11.02
N ASN A 28 -10.23 -13.60 -10.03
CA ASN A 28 -10.88 -13.82 -8.74
C ASN A 28 -12.42 -13.84 -8.84
N LEU A 29 -13.00 -12.96 -9.66
CA LEU A 29 -14.45 -12.79 -9.77
C LEU A 29 -15.09 -13.52 -10.97
N GLY A 30 -14.28 -14.15 -11.83
CA GLY A 30 -14.78 -14.78 -13.06
C GLY A 30 -15.38 -13.78 -14.06
N LEU A 31 -14.92 -12.52 -14.03
CA LEU A 31 -15.42 -11.46 -14.91
C LEU A 31 -14.38 -11.09 -15.96
N SER A 32 -14.82 -10.66 -17.14
CA SER A 32 -13.90 -10.16 -18.16
C SER A 32 -13.23 -8.85 -17.71
N LYS A 33 -11.97 -8.63 -18.11
CA LYS A 33 -11.22 -7.40 -17.83
C LYS A 33 -11.98 -6.14 -18.30
N GLY A 34 -12.69 -6.23 -19.43
CA GLY A 34 -13.51 -5.14 -19.97
C GLY A 34 -14.67 -4.74 -19.04
N THR A 35 -15.33 -5.72 -18.42
CA THR A 35 -16.39 -5.45 -17.43
C THR A 35 -15.85 -4.72 -16.20
N ILE A 36 -14.67 -5.13 -15.72
CA ILE A 36 -14.01 -4.48 -14.57
C ILE A 36 -13.61 -3.04 -14.90
N HIS A 37 -13.00 -2.80 -16.07
CA HIS A 37 -12.69 -1.45 -16.55
C HIS A 37 -13.94 -0.57 -16.65
N ALA A 38 -15.04 -1.09 -17.18
CA ALA A 38 -16.28 -0.34 -17.31
C ALA A 38 -16.90 0.04 -15.96
N ILE A 39 -16.77 -0.83 -14.95
CA ILE A 39 -17.24 -0.56 -13.58
C ILE A 39 -16.36 0.48 -12.89
N MET A 40 -15.03 0.35 -13.00
CA MET A 40 -14.09 1.28 -12.38
C MET A 40 -14.19 2.69 -12.97
N ARG A 41 -14.32 2.81 -14.30
CA ARG A 41 -14.51 4.11 -14.96
C ARG A 41 -15.78 4.81 -14.47
N LYS A 42 -16.90 4.08 -14.39
CA LYS A 42 -18.15 4.61 -13.82
C LYS A 42 -18.00 5.01 -12.35
N TRP A 43 -17.18 4.29 -11.59
CA TRP A 43 -16.93 4.61 -10.18
C TRP A 43 -16.06 5.86 -10.01
N GLU A 44 -15.04 6.04 -10.85
CA GLU A 44 -14.23 7.28 -10.91
C GLU A 44 -15.10 8.49 -11.28
N ASP A 45 -16.05 8.33 -12.20
CA ASP A 45 -17.02 9.37 -12.57
C ASP A 45 -17.98 9.73 -11.41
N ILE A 46 -18.28 8.78 -10.52
CA ILE A 46 -19.13 9.00 -9.34
C ILE A 46 -18.33 9.60 -8.18
N GLY A 47 -17.05 9.22 -8.04
CA GLY A 47 -16.15 9.70 -6.99
C GLY A 47 -15.51 11.07 -7.23
N THR A 48 -15.64 11.65 -8.43
CA THR A 48 -15.07 12.96 -8.80
C THR A 48 -15.97 14.16 -8.48
N VAL A 49 -17.08 13.96 -7.76
CA VAL A 49 -17.85 15.08 -7.21
C VAL A 49 -17.11 15.66 -5.98
N VAL A 50 -16.63 16.90 -6.13
CA VAL A 50 -15.94 17.77 -5.15
C VAL A 50 -14.40 17.63 -5.08
N ARG A 51 -13.73 18.17 -6.10
CA ARG A 51 -12.81 19.31 -5.91
C ARG A 51 -13.02 20.30 -7.04
N ARG A 52 -13.77 21.38 -6.74
CA ARG A 52 -13.75 22.60 -7.55
C ARG A 52 -12.33 23.19 -7.46
N SER A 53 -11.46 22.85 -8.40
CA SER A 53 -10.39 23.76 -8.79
C SER A 53 -11.03 24.76 -9.75
N GLY A 54 -11.35 25.93 -9.23
CA GLY A 54 -11.43 27.09 -10.09
C GLY A 54 -10.04 27.32 -10.66
N GLU A 55 -9.92 27.26 -11.97
CA GLU A 55 -9.15 28.22 -12.75
C GLU A 55 -9.51 28.02 -14.22
N ASP A 56 -10.40 28.92 -14.58
CA ASP A 56 -10.82 29.34 -15.90
C ASP A 56 -9.60 29.76 -16.73
N SER A 57 -9.34 29.05 -17.82
CA SER A 57 -8.61 29.64 -18.96
C SER A 57 -9.10 28.96 -20.23
N GLY A 58 -10.04 29.64 -20.88
CA GLY A 58 -10.62 29.24 -22.15
C GLY A 58 -9.57 29.00 -23.24
N GLN A 59 -9.79 27.93 -23.99
CA GLN A 59 -9.45 27.87 -25.39
C GLN A 59 -10.55 27.08 -26.09
N GLU A 60 -11.46 27.84 -26.71
CA GLU A 60 -12.39 27.35 -27.71
C GLU A 60 -11.61 26.65 -28.82
N LYS A 61 -11.93 25.39 -29.07
CA LYS A 61 -11.73 24.78 -30.38
C LYS A 61 -13.04 24.14 -30.81
N GLU A 62 -13.74 24.90 -31.65
CA GLU A 62 -14.71 24.39 -32.60
C GLU A 62 -14.11 23.20 -33.38
N GLY A 63 -14.90 22.14 -33.53
CA GLY A 63 -14.45 20.94 -34.24
C GLY A 63 -15.52 19.85 -34.31
N MET A 64 -16.55 20.12 -35.12
CA MET A 64 -17.52 19.22 -35.79
C MET A 64 -17.72 17.76 -35.28
N PRO A 65 -18.99 17.29 -35.19
CA PRO A 65 -19.30 15.91 -34.87
C PRO A 65 -18.94 14.97 -36.03
N LYS A 66 -17.99 14.04 -35.80
CA LYS A 66 -17.71 12.94 -36.74
C LYS A 66 -18.80 11.87 -36.64
N SER A 67 -19.39 11.60 -37.79
CA SER A 67 -20.49 10.66 -38.03
C SER A 67 -20.20 9.20 -37.57
N PRO A 68 -21.25 8.38 -37.33
CA PRO A 68 -21.13 7.05 -36.71
C PRO A 68 -20.46 5.95 -37.54
N LYS A 69 -20.03 6.22 -38.79
CA LYS A 69 -19.55 5.19 -39.72
C LYS A 69 -18.06 4.83 -39.58
N ALA A 70 -17.25 5.61 -38.87
CA ALA A 70 -15.82 5.32 -38.69
C ALA A 70 -15.47 4.34 -37.56
N ARG A 71 -16.45 3.87 -36.77
CA ARG A 71 -16.22 3.03 -35.57
C ARG A 71 -16.10 1.53 -35.83
N LYS A 72 -16.36 1.06 -37.07
CA LYS A 72 -16.29 -0.38 -37.41
C LYS A 72 -14.93 -0.83 -37.96
N GLU A 73 -14.05 0.07 -38.40
CA GLU A 73 -12.74 -0.31 -38.93
C GLU A 73 -11.61 -0.29 -37.87
N SER A 74 -11.72 0.54 -36.82
CA SER A 74 -10.72 0.56 -35.74
C SER A 74 -10.75 -0.70 -34.86
N SER A 75 -11.91 -1.35 -34.71
CA SER A 75 -12.05 -2.59 -33.93
C SER A 75 -11.48 -3.83 -34.62
N LYS A 76 -11.19 -3.77 -35.93
CA LYS A 76 -10.56 -4.89 -36.66
C LYS A 76 -9.03 -4.82 -36.58
N ARG A 77 -8.44 -3.61 -36.48
CA ARG A 77 -7.00 -3.43 -36.25
C ARG A 77 -6.54 -3.82 -34.84
N GLU A 78 -7.33 -3.56 -33.80
CA GLU A 78 -6.97 -3.96 -32.42
C GLU A 78 -6.99 -5.48 -32.19
N ARG A 79 -7.66 -6.26 -33.05
CA ARG A 79 -7.66 -7.73 -32.96
C ARG A 79 -6.48 -8.40 -33.67
N GLU A 80 -5.78 -7.70 -34.57
CA GLU A 80 -4.56 -8.21 -35.20
C GLU A 80 -3.29 -7.81 -34.43
N GLU A 81 -3.28 -6.67 -33.71
CA GLU A 81 -2.14 -6.27 -32.86
C GLU A 81 -2.01 -7.14 -31.58
N GLY A 82 -3.06 -7.84 -31.17
CA GLY A 82 -3.03 -8.78 -30.04
C GLY A 82 -2.40 -10.15 -30.35
N ARG A 83 -1.97 -10.38 -31.61
CA ARG A 83 -1.20 -11.56 -32.05
C ARG A 83 0.25 -11.19 -32.44
N MET A 84 0.75 -10.07 -31.95
CA MET A 84 2.20 -9.80 -31.97
C MET A 84 2.90 -10.89 -31.15
N SER A 85 3.73 -11.66 -31.85
CA SER A 85 4.44 -12.83 -31.36
C SER A 85 5.16 -12.59 -30.04
N GLU A 86 5.31 -13.67 -29.25
CA GLU A 86 6.23 -13.82 -28.12
C GLU A 86 7.69 -13.38 -28.42
N GLU A 87 8.00 -13.05 -29.68
CA GLU A 87 9.27 -12.53 -30.15
C GLU A 87 9.48 -11.04 -29.82
N GLY A 88 8.44 -10.31 -29.42
CA GLY A 88 8.49 -8.91 -28.98
C GLY A 88 9.00 -8.69 -27.55
N LEU A 89 9.63 -9.69 -26.92
CA LEU A 89 10.39 -9.48 -25.69
C LEU A 89 11.48 -8.44 -25.98
N ASN A 90 11.33 -7.28 -25.33
CA ASN A 90 12.20 -6.12 -25.39
C ASN A 90 13.67 -6.55 -25.62
N PRO A 91 14.32 -6.19 -26.75
CA PRO A 91 15.66 -6.66 -27.09
C PRO A 91 16.69 -6.38 -25.98
N PHE A 92 16.41 -5.38 -25.14
CA PHE A 92 17.16 -5.08 -23.93
C PHE A 92 17.20 -6.22 -22.89
N ILE A 93 16.11 -6.98 -22.73
CA ILE A 93 16.04 -8.12 -21.81
C ILE A 93 16.82 -9.33 -22.37
N LYS A 94 16.72 -9.58 -23.69
CA LYS A 94 17.51 -10.62 -24.36
C LYS A 94 19.01 -10.30 -24.30
N GLU A 95 19.39 -9.03 -24.45
CA GLU A 95 20.79 -8.61 -24.34
C GLU A 95 21.32 -8.72 -22.90
N PHE A 96 20.48 -8.46 -21.88
CA PHE A 96 20.85 -8.64 -20.48
C PHE A 96 21.00 -10.12 -20.08
N GLN A 97 20.16 -11.00 -20.65
CA GLN A 97 20.25 -12.45 -20.44
C GLN A 97 21.52 -13.07 -21.05
N ASN A 98 22.06 -12.45 -22.11
CA ASN A 98 23.26 -12.93 -22.80
C ASN A 98 24.58 -12.41 -22.19
N ARG A 99 24.54 -11.43 -21.28
CA ARG A 99 25.76 -11.04 -20.55
C ARG A 99 26.16 -12.18 -19.62
N LYS A 100 27.43 -12.60 -19.69
CA LYS A 100 28.03 -13.55 -18.75
C LYS A 100 28.01 -12.95 -17.34
N ILE A 101 26.90 -13.13 -16.63
CA ILE A 101 26.84 -12.88 -15.19
C ILE A 101 27.83 -13.85 -14.54
N PRO A 102 28.79 -13.37 -13.73
CA PRO A 102 29.70 -14.22 -12.95
C PRO A 102 28.93 -15.32 -12.23
N LYS A 103 29.48 -16.54 -12.19
CA LYS A 103 28.81 -17.70 -11.57
C LYS A 103 28.41 -17.42 -10.12
N GLU A 104 29.26 -16.73 -9.38
CA GLU A 104 29.03 -16.29 -7.99
C GLU A 104 27.73 -15.49 -7.85
N ILE A 105 27.48 -14.50 -8.73
CA ILE A 105 26.26 -13.68 -8.67
C ILE A 105 25.01 -14.50 -9.02
N LYS A 106 25.13 -15.50 -9.90
CA LYS A 106 24.00 -16.38 -10.22
C LYS A 106 23.59 -17.26 -9.04
N GLU A 107 24.56 -17.76 -8.28
CA GLU A 107 24.31 -18.57 -7.08
C GLU A 107 23.67 -17.72 -5.98
N ASP A 108 24.18 -16.51 -5.74
CA ASP A 108 23.58 -15.56 -4.78
C ASP A 108 22.14 -15.20 -5.14
N MET A 109 21.86 -14.90 -6.42
CA MET A 109 20.50 -14.58 -6.87
C MET A 109 19.56 -15.79 -6.76
N ALA A 110 20.05 -17.01 -7.02
CA ALA A 110 19.24 -18.23 -6.84
C ALA A 110 18.87 -18.44 -5.37
N GLY A 111 19.81 -18.21 -4.45
CA GLY A 111 19.56 -18.25 -3.01
C GLY A 111 18.47 -17.26 -2.57
N ILE A 112 18.55 -16.01 -3.03
CA ILE A 112 17.55 -14.95 -2.73
C ILE A 112 16.16 -15.33 -3.27
N VAL A 113 16.10 -15.93 -4.46
CA VAL A 113 14.82 -16.36 -5.07
C VAL A 113 14.19 -17.51 -4.28
N GLU A 114 14.97 -18.52 -3.88
CA GLU A 114 14.44 -19.63 -3.07
C GLU A 114 14.06 -19.18 -1.65
N GLU A 115 14.83 -18.30 -1.01
CA GLU A 115 14.45 -17.70 0.27
C GLU A 115 13.14 -16.89 0.16
N SER A 116 13.01 -16.08 -0.90
CA SER A 116 11.77 -15.34 -1.18
C SER A 116 10.57 -16.26 -1.43
N ARG A 117 10.80 -17.42 -2.06
CA ARG A 117 9.78 -18.44 -2.30
C ARG A 117 9.35 -19.13 -1.00
N ALA A 118 10.30 -19.43 -0.12
CA ALA A 118 10.04 -19.99 1.21
C ALA A 118 9.21 -19.02 2.07
N ARG A 119 9.61 -17.74 2.16
CA ARG A 119 8.86 -16.69 2.88
C ARG A 119 7.43 -16.52 2.36
N ARG A 120 7.22 -16.61 1.04
CA ARG A 120 5.87 -16.56 0.44
C ARG A 120 5.01 -17.77 0.82
N LYS A 121 5.59 -18.97 0.88
CA LYS A 121 4.87 -20.18 1.33
C LYS A 121 4.50 -20.08 2.81
N GLU A 122 5.42 -19.62 3.65
CA GLU A 122 5.18 -19.43 5.08
C GLU A 122 4.08 -18.39 5.34
N LEU A 123 4.11 -17.26 4.63
CA LEU A 123 3.07 -16.22 4.74
C LEU A 123 1.71 -16.69 4.21
N ALA A 124 1.68 -17.56 3.19
CA ALA A 124 0.46 -18.18 2.72
C ALA A 124 -0.14 -19.13 3.78
N ALA A 125 0.70 -19.97 4.39
CA ALA A 125 0.28 -20.88 5.46
C ALA A 125 -0.20 -20.12 6.71
N ALA A 126 0.43 -19.01 7.07
CA ALA A 126 -0.02 -18.16 8.18
C ALA A 126 -1.41 -17.56 7.94
N ARG A 127 -1.67 -17.08 6.71
CA ARG A 127 -2.99 -16.56 6.32
C ARG A 127 -4.08 -17.62 6.29
N GLU A 128 -3.73 -18.84 5.95
CA GLU A 128 -4.67 -19.97 5.99
C GLU A 128 -5.10 -20.25 7.44
N LYS A 129 -4.14 -20.28 8.38
CA LYS A 129 -4.42 -20.42 9.82
C LYS A 129 -5.27 -19.28 10.39
N GLU A 130 -4.97 -18.03 10.04
CA GLU A 130 -5.80 -16.88 10.43
C GLU A 130 -7.24 -17.02 9.89
N GLY A 131 -7.38 -17.43 8.63
CA GLY A 131 -8.69 -17.66 8.02
C GLY A 131 -9.48 -18.81 8.65
N GLU A 132 -8.81 -19.85 9.15
CA GLU A 132 -9.44 -20.93 9.92
C GLU A 132 -9.92 -20.44 11.29
N GLN A 133 -9.11 -19.66 11.99
CA GLN A 133 -9.46 -19.09 13.29
C GLN A 133 -10.65 -18.10 13.18
N GLU A 134 -10.66 -17.23 12.16
CA GLU A 134 -11.80 -16.33 11.89
C GLU A 134 -13.10 -17.11 11.62
N ARG A 135 -13.02 -18.27 10.94
CA ARG A 135 -14.20 -19.14 10.71
C ARG A 135 -14.69 -19.78 12.00
N GLU A 136 -13.78 -20.23 12.85
CA GLU A 136 -14.11 -20.81 14.16
C GLU A 136 -14.78 -19.77 15.07
N ASP A 137 -14.24 -18.56 15.15
CA ASP A 137 -14.81 -17.46 15.95
C ASP A 137 -16.19 -17.03 15.43
N MET A 138 -16.39 -17.06 14.11
CA MET A 138 -17.69 -16.78 13.50
C MET A 138 -18.72 -17.86 13.84
N LEU A 139 -18.31 -19.13 13.85
CA LEU A 139 -19.17 -20.26 14.25
C LEU A 139 -19.56 -20.15 15.74
N LYS A 140 -18.60 -19.92 16.63
CA LYS A 140 -18.84 -19.68 18.07
C LYS A 140 -19.79 -18.50 18.30
N SER A 141 -19.56 -17.39 17.61
CA SER A 141 -20.44 -16.21 17.68
C SER A 141 -21.87 -16.50 17.20
N SER A 142 -22.02 -17.38 16.21
CA SER A 142 -23.34 -17.78 15.69
C SER A 142 -24.09 -18.69 16.67
N GLU A 143 -23.40 -19.55 17.41
CA GLU A 143 -23.98 -20.39 18.47
C GLU A 143 -24.47 -19.55 19.64
N VAL A 144 -23.66 -18.60 20.13
CA VAL A 144 -24.05 -17.66 21.20
C VAL A 144 -25.30 -16.87 20.80
N ARG A 145 -25.41 -16.45 19.53
CA ARG A 145 -26.62 -15.77 19.01
C ARG A 145 -27.85 -16.69 18.95
N LYS A 146 -27.68 -17.96 18.60
CA LYS A 146 -28.80 -18.93 18.59
C LYS A 146 -29.28 -19.21 20.02
N GLU A 147 -28.36 -19.32 20.96
CA GLU A 147 -28.69 -19.62 22.36
C GLU A 147 -29.36 -18.43 23.08
N SER A 148 -28.87 -17.21 22.86
CA SER A 148 -29.53 -15.99 23.34
C SER A 148 -30.94 -15.81 22.76
N SER A 149 -31.12 -16.05 21.45
CA SER A 149 -32.44 -15.99 20.82
C SER A 149 -33.41 -17.07 21.35
N LYS A 150 -32.90 -18.24 21.78
CA LYS A 150 -33.72 -19.27 22.41
C LYS A 150 -34.19 -18.84 23.80
N ARG A 151 -33.31 -18.23 24.61
CA ARG A 151 -33.66 -17.70 25.95
C ARG A 151 -34.71 -16.58 25.88
N GLU A 152 -34.56 -15.62 24.95
CA GLU A 152 -35.55 -14.55 24.77
C GLU A 152 -36.95 -15.07 24.39
N ARG A 153 -37.03 -16.17 23.64
CA ARG A 153 -38.32 -16.81 23.30
C ARG A 153 -38.97 -17.54 24.47
N GLU A 154 -38.19 -18.07 25.41
CA GLU A 154 -38.70 -18.72 26.61
C GLU A 154 -39.16 -17.68 27.65
N GLU A 155 -38.43 -16.58 27.82
CA GLU A 155 -38.82 -15.49 28.74
C GLU A 155 -40.05 -14.69 28.26
N GLY A 156 -40.23 -14.55 26.94
CA GLY A 156 -41.39 -13.84 26.36
C GLY A 156 -42.75 -14.56 26.52
N ARG A 157 -42.78 -15.82 26.98
CA ARG A 157 -44.01 -16.62 27.09
C ARG A 157 -44.68 -16.62 28.47
N THR A 158 -44.06 -16.09 29.52
CA THR A 158 -44.61 -16.14 30.89
C THR A 158 -45.24 -14.82 31.38
N SER A 159 -45.32 -13.78 30.55
CA SER A 159 -45.68 -12.42 30.99
C SER A 159 -47.12 -11.95 30.67
N LYS A 160 -48.06 -12.86 30.35
CA LYS A 160 -49.46 -12.48 30.04
C LYS A 160 -50.49 -13.24 30.87
N GLU A 161 -50.44 -13.08 32.19
CA GLU A 161 -51.59 -13.41 33.05
C GLU A 161 -51.62 -12.46 34.24
N GLY A 162 -52.52 -11.47 34.17
CA GLY A 162 -52.58 -10.42 35.19
C GLY A 162 -53.57 -9.30 34.86
N LYS A 163 -54.86 -9.64 34.71
CA LYS A 163 -55.94 -8.66 34.89
C LYS A 163 -57.05 -9.29 35.74
N ASN A 164 -57.03 -8.93 37.02
CA ASN A 164 -58.13 -9.07 37.97
C ASN A 164 -59.41 -8.42 37.45
N PRO A 165 -60.57 -9.09 37.57
CA PRO A 165 -61.83 -8.42 37.83
C PRO A 165 -62.16 -8.52 39.32
N LEU A 166 -62.30 -7.35 39.94
CA LEU A 166 -63.07 -7.13 41.15
C LEU A 166 -64.40 -7.91 41.09
N ARG A 167 -64.71 -8.72 42.10
CA ARG A 167 -66.09 -9.12 42.35
C ARG A 167 -66.40 -9.26 43.84
N ASN A 168 -67.34 -8.41 44.25
CA ASN A 168 -67.91 -8.26 45.57
C ASN A 168 -68.70 -9.49 46.05
N SER A 169 -68.91 -9.50 47.38
CA SER A 169 -70.10 -9.99 48.06
C SER A 169 -70.28 -11.50 48.22
N SER A 170 -70.08 -12.00 49.43
CA SER A 170 -71.21 -12.42 50.28
C SER A 170 -70.71 -12.92 51.64
N ARG A 171 -71.22 -12.29 52.70
CA ARG A 171 -70.97 -12.60 54.10
C ARG A 171 -71.80 -13.82 54.49
N THR A 172 -71.30 -15.03 54.24
CA THR A 172 -71.89 -16.28 54.75
C THR A 172 -71.32 -16.61 56.13
N ARG A 173 -72.21 -17.07 57.02
CA ARG A 173 -71.92 -17.39 58.42
C ARG A 173 -70.82 -18.47 58.50
N ARG A 174 -69.82 -18.19 59.34
CA ARG A 174 -68.67 -19.05 59.65
C ARG A 174 -69.12 -20.42 60.16
N SER A 175 -68.82 -21.47 59.40
CA SER A 175 -68.74 -22.84 59.91
C SER A 175 -67.41 -23.02 60.67
N PRO A 176 -67.40 -23.64 61.86
CA PRO A 176 -66.20 -23.79 62.71
C PRO A 176 -65.04 -24.60 62.11
N ASN A 177 -65.26 -25.37 61.04
CA ASN A 177 -64.21 -26.20 60.42
C ASN A 177 -63.23 -25.44 59.50
N ARG A 178 -63.54 -24.21 59.07
CA ARG A 178 -62.72 -23.46 58.11
C ARG A 178 -61.39 -22.95 58.69
N SER A 179 -61.31 -22.78 60.00
CA SER A 179 -60.08 -22.30 60.67
C SER A 179 -58.97 -23.36 60.69
N GLN A 180 -59.30 -24.65 60.61
CA GLN A 180 -58.30 -25.70 60.61
C GLN A 180 -57.64 -25.84 59.22
N GLU A 181 -58.44 -25.85 58.15
CA GLU A 181 -57.93 -25.88 56.76
C GLU A 181 -57.12 -24.63 56.40
N GLU A 182 -57.55 -23.45 56.85
CA GLU A 182 -56.82 -22.20 56.61
C GLU A 182 -55.46 -22.17 57.31
N ASN A 183 -55.35 -22.80 58.49
CA ASN A 183 -54.09 -22.93 59.20
C ASN A 183 -53.14 -23.92 58.50
N GLN A 184 -53.66 -25.05 58.01
CA GLN A 184 -52.87 -26.03 57.23
C GLN A 184 -52.36 -25.43 55.91
N SER A 185 -53.19 -24.66 55.19
CA SER A 185 -52.76 -23.98 53.97
C SER A 185 -51.67 -22.94 54.25
N LYS A 186 -51.80 -22.17 55.33
CA LYS A 186 -50.78 -21.19 55.73
C LYS A 186 -49.46 -21.86 56.13
N GLU A 187 -49.52 -23.05 56.70
CA GLU A 187 -48.33 -23.81 57.08
C GLU A 187 -47.61 -24.36 55.85
N MET A 188 -48.33 -24.98 54.91
CA MET A 188 -47.77 -25.42 53.62
C MET A 188 -47.18 -24.24 52.82
N ASP A 189 -47.84 -23.09 52.78
CA ASP A 189 -47.33 -21.89 52.10
C ASP A 189 -46.05 -21.36 52.75
N LYS A 190 -45.93 -21.44 54.07
CA LYS A 190 -44.71 -21.04 54.78
C LYS A 190 -43.58 -22.00 54.46
N GLU A 191 -43.82 -23.31 54.51
CA GLU A 191 -42.82 -24.32 54.16
C GLU A 191 -42.35 -24.13 52.71
N MET A 192 -43.26 -23.97 51.77
CA MET A 192 -42.94 -23.73 50.35
C MET A 192 -42.13 -22.44 50.14
N LYS A 193 -42.49 -21.35 50.83
CA LYS A 193 -41.70 -20.11 50.78
C LYS A 193 -40.30 -20.32 51.36
N THR A 194 -40.17 -21.08 52.45
CA THR A 194 -38.86 -21.33 53.06
C THR A 194 -37.98 -22.22 52.17
N THR A 195 -38.53 -23.24 51.51
CA THR A 195 -37.79 -24.07 50.56
C THR A 195 -37.36 -23.28 49.32
N MET A 196 -38.26 -22.50 48.73
CA MET A 196 -37.95 -21.64 47.58
C MET A 196 -36.88 -20.59 47.91
N ILE A 197 -36.99 -19.92 49.07
CA ILE A 197 -35.97 -18.94 49.51
C ILE A 197 -34.62 -19.63 49.70
N ARG A 198 -34.60 -20.86 50.21
CA ARG A 198 -33.36 -21.62 50.39
C ARG A 198 -32.72 -21.98 49.04
N GLU A 199 -33.50 -22.45 48.08
CA GLU A 199 -33.02 -22.77 46.72
C GLU A 199 -32.48 -21.53 46.01
N MET A 200 -33.23 -20.42 46.02
CA MET A 200 -32.77 -19.14 45.45
C MET A 200 -31.47 -18.66 46.10
N ARG A 201 -31.29 -18.86 47.41
CA ARG A 201 -30.04 -18.49 48.08
C ARG A 201 -28.85 -19.33 47.62
N GLU A 202 -29.05 -20.63 47.38
CA GLU A 202 -27.98 -21.49 46.84
C GLU A 202 -27.65 -21.16 45.39
N GLU A 203 -28.65 -20.87 44.55
CA GLU A 203 -28.43 -20.38 43.18
C GLU A 203 -27.69 -19.04 43.14
N ILE A 204 -28.03 -18.09 44.02
CA ILE A 204 -27.29 -16.82 44.14
C ILE A 204 -25.84 -17.08 44.55
N LYS A 205 -25.58 -18.08 45.41
CA LYS A 205 -24.21 -18.45 45.79
C LYS A 205 -23.45 -19.08 44.63
N THR A 206 -24.05 -19.96 43.83
CA THR A 206 -23.40 -20.56 42.66
C THR A 206 -23.10 -19.50 41.59
N LEU A 207 -24.06 -18.63 41.26
CA LEU A 207 -23.87 -17.53 40.32
C LEU A 207 -22.74 -16.56 40.76
N ARG A 208 -22.61 -16.28 42.06
CA ARG A 208 -21.49 -15.46 42.57
C ARG A 208 -20.13 -16.12 42.38
N LYS A 209 -20.05 -17.45 42.52
CA LYS A 209 -18.80 -18.20 42.28
C LYS A 209 -18.45 -18.21 40.80
N GLU A 210 -19.42 -18.45 39.92
CA GLU A 210 -19.23 -18.39 38.47
C GLU A 210 -18.79 -16.98 38.02
N LEU A 211 -19.43 -15.93 38.55
CA LEU A 211 -19.05 -14.55 38.25
C LEU A 211 -17.62 -14.22 38.72
N ALA A 212 -17.16 -14.82 39.82
CA ALA A 212 -15.78 -14.66 40.29
C ALA A 212 -14.79 -15.37 39.36
N ALA A 213 -15.08 -16.60 38.93
CA ALA A 213 -14.26 -17.35 37.97
C ALA A 213 -14.16 -16.61 36.61
N VAL A 214 -15.27 -16.10 36.08
CA VAL A 214 -15.29 -15.30 34.85
C VAL A 214 -14.44 -14.04 34.98
N ARG A 215 -14.38 -13.42 36.17
CA ARG A 215 -13.52 -12.25 36.39
C ARG A 215 -12.03 -12.62 36.40
N GLU A 216 -11.69 -13.78 36.92
CA GLU A 216 -10.33 -14.31 36.93
C GLU A 216 -9.85 -14.62 35.51
N GLU A 217 -10.65 -15.37 34.73
CA GLU A 217 -10.38 -15.68 33.32
C GLU A 217 -10.21 -14.39 32.48
N ASN A 218 -11.08 -13.40 32.69
CA ASN A 218 -10.94 -12.09 32.03
C ASN A 218 -9.65 -11.36 32.43
N GLY A 219 -9.16 -11.58 33.66
CA GLY A 219 -7.88 -11.05 34.12
C GLY A 219 -6.71 -11.69 33.40
N GLU A 220 -6.75 -13.00 33.17
CA GLU A 220 -5.73 -13.76 32.43
C GLU A 220 -5.71 -13.38 30.94
N LEU A 221 -6.87 -13.34 30.29
CA LEU A 221 -6.97 -12.90 28.89
C LEU A 221 -6.42 -11.49 28.66
N ARG A 222 -6.58 -10.58 29.64
CA ARG A 222 -5.98 -9.24 29.57
C ARG A 222 -4.45 -9.27 29.64
N LYS A 223 -3.88 -10.18 30.43
CA LYS A 223 -2.42 -10.37 30.52
C LYS A 223 -1.89 -10.95 29.20
N GLU A 224 -2.55 -11.95 28.65
CA GLU A 224 -2.18 -12.53 27.34
C GLU A 224 -2.29 -11.52 26.20
N LEU A 225 -3.34 -10.68 26.20
CA LEU A 225 -3.44 -9.59 25.23
C LEU A 225 -2.31 -8.56 25.39
N ALA A 226 -1.82 -8.34 26.61
CA ALA A 226 -0.68 -7.45 26.85
C ALA A 226 0.63 -8.06 26.31
N THR A 227 0.89 -9.35 26.56
CA THR A 227 2.08 -10.03 26.03
C THR A 227 2.09 -10.10 24.51
N VAL A 228 0.95 -10.41 23.88
CA VAL A 228 0.82 -10.41 22.40
C VAL A 228 1.11 -9.03 21.81
N ARG A 229 0.66 -7.95 22.46
CA ARG A 229 0.96 -6.57 22.00
C ARG A 229 2.45 -6.25 22.09
N GLU A 230 3.13 -6.67 23.16
CA GLU A 230 4.57 -6.49 23.30
C GLU A 230 5.36 -7.30 22.25
N GLU A 231 4.96 -8.54 21.99
CA GLU A 231 5.57 -9.35 20.93
C GLU A 231 5.40 -8.73 19.54
N MET A 232 4.20 -8.22 19.23
CA MET A 232 3.94 -7.52 17.98
C MET A 232 4.83 -6.29 17.82
N ARG A 233 4.98 -5.48 18.88
CA ARG A 233 5.90 -4.34 18.89
C ARG A 233 7.35 -4.76 18.67
N GLY A 234 7.80 -5.83 19.33
CA GLY A 234 9.15 -6.37 19.13
C GLY A 234 9.40 -6.87 17.70
N ARG A 235 8.39 -7.47 17.05
CA ARG A 235 8.48 -7.86 15.63
C ARG A 235 8.54 -6.65 14.70
N GLU A 236 7.77 -5.60 14.97
CA GLU A 236 7.82 -4.36 14.20
C GLU A 236 9.19 -3.67 14.29
N GLU A 237 9.76 -3.57 15.50
CA GLU A 237 11.09 -2.98 15.72
C GLU A 237 12.19 -3.79 15.00
N LYS A 238 12.15 -5.13 15.09
CA LYS A 238 13.05 -6.01 14.31
C LYS A 238 12.91 -5.79 12.81
N GLY A 239 11.67 -5.73 12.30
CA GLY A 239 11.41 -5.48 10.89
C GLY A 239 11.89 -4.10 10.42
N GLN A 240 11.86 -3.08 11.27
CA GLN A 240 12.43 -1.76 10.97
C GLN A 240 13.96 -1.78 10.89
N LEU A 241 14.62 -2.50 11.81
CA LEU A 241 16.07 -2.64 11.81
C LEU A 241 16.56 -3.38 10.55
N GLU A 242 15.91 -4.49 10.18
CA GLU A 242 16.22 -5.23 8.95
C GLU A 242 16.04 -4.36 7.70
N LYS A 243 14.97 -3.55 7.64
CA LYS A 243 14.76 -2.61 6.53
C LYS A 243 15.87 -1.57 6.45
N ALA A 244 16.32 -1.03 7.59
CA ALA A 244 17.41 -0.06 7.63
C ALA A 244 18.73 -0.67 7.14
N ASP A 245 19.02 -1.91 7.51
CA ASP A 245 20.22 -2.63 7.05
C ASP A 245 20.17 -2.94 5.55
N TRP A 246 19.01 -3.34 5.03
CA TRP A 246 18.80 -3.50 3.60
C TRP A 246 19.01 -2.20 2.82
N MET A 247 18.52 -1.06 3.34
CA MET A 247 18.74 0.25 2.72
C MET A 247 20.23 0.61 2.65
N LYS A 248 21.00 0.37 3.73
CA LYS A 248 22.46 0.59 3.73
C LYS A 248 23.17 -0.32 2.72
N ARG A 249 22.76 -1.59 2.61
CA ARG A 249 23.32 -2.52 1.61
C ARG A 249 23.05 -2.04 0.18
N MET A 250 21.83 -1.55 -0.09
CA MET A 250 21.48 -0.95 -1.38
C MET A 250 22.34 0.27 -1.69
N GLU A 251 22.51 1.19 -0.74
CA GLU A 251 23.36 2.38 -0.89
C GLU A 251 24.81 2.01 -1.23
N MET A 252 25.39 1.01 -0.54
CA MET A 252 26.74 0.52 -0.85
C MET A 252 26.85 -0.09 -2.26
N ILE A 253 25.81 -0.79 -2.72
CA ILE A 253 25.78 -1.38 -4.07
C ILE A 253 25.70 -0.26 -5.13
N GLU A 254 24.83 0.73 -4.90
CA GLU A 254 24.71 1.90 -5.78
C GLU A 254 26.02 2.67 -5.87
N GLU A 255 26.70 2.91 -4.75
CA GLU A 255 28.01 3.58 -4.74
C GLU A 255 29.06 2.77 -5.52
N LYS A 256 29.13 1.45 -5.31
CA LYS A 256 30.05 0.57 -6.06
C LYS A 256 29.75 0.56 -7.56
N MET A 257 28.48 0.62 -7.95
CA MET A 257 28.06 0.73 -9.35
C MET A 257 28.48 2.08 -9.93
N GLU A 258 28.22 3.17 -9.23
CA GLU A 258 28.58 4.52 -9.67
C GLU A 258 30.11 4.67 -9.81
N GLN A 259 30.89 4.11 -8.88
CA GLN A 259 32.36 4.10 -8.97
C GLN A 259 32.85 3.28 -10.17
N ARG A 260 32.23 2.13 -10.47
CA ARG A 260 32.54 1.35 -11.68
C ARG A 260 32.21 2.12 -12.94
N GLU A 261 31.02 2.72 -13.04
CA GLU A 261 30.65 3.56 -14.18
C GLU A 261 31.60 4.76 -14.34
N LYS A 262 32.00 5.41 -13.25
CA LYS A 262 32.98 6.51 -13.26
C LYS A 262 34.34 6.03 -13.78
N LYS A 263 34.81 4.84 -13.37
CA LYS A 263 36.06 4.24 -13.86
C LYS A 263 35.98 3.87 -15.34
N GLU A 264 34.87 3.26 -15.79
CA GLU A 264 34.65 2.90 -17.19
C GLU A 264 34.53 4.14 -18.09
N ARG A 265 33.83 5.19 -17.63
CA ARG A 265 33.73 6.47 -18.35
C ARG A 265 34.98 7.33 -18.23
N LYS A 266 35.90 7.00 -17.29
CA LYS A 266 37.12 7.77 -17.06
C LYS A 266 37.91 7.90 -18.34
N ASN A 267 38.00 6.88 -19.17
CA ASN A 267 38.78 6.97 -20.42
C ASN A 267 37.97 7.31 -21.68
N ASN A 268 36.66 7.57 -21.53
CA ASN A 268 35.79 7.85 -22.66
C ASN A 268 35.77 9.34 -22.97
N VAL A 269 35.95 9.73 -24.23
CA VAL A 269 35.87 11.12 -24.70
C VAL A 269 34.79 11.20 -25.75
N ILE A 270 33.86 12.16 -25.59
CA ILE A 270 32.88 12.48 -26.62
C ILE A 270 33.43 13.60 -27.47
N ILE A 271 33.56 13.34 -28.77
CA ILE A 271 34.05 14.30 -29.75
C ILE A 271 32.91 14.63 -30.71
N THR A 272 32.61 15.92 -30.79
CA THR A 272 31.50 16.48 -31.57
C THR A 272 32.05 17.31 -32.72
N GLY A 273 31.35 17.34 -33.84
CA GLY A 273 31.69 18.19 -34.99
C GLY A 273 32.60 17.51 -36.02
N ILE A 274 33.04 16.28 -35.77
CA ILE A 274 33.83 15.52 -36.74
C ILE A 274 32.92 15.09 -37.90
N GLY A 275 33.36 15.37 -39.12
CA GLY A 275 32.67 14.94 -40.34
C GLY A 275 32.53 13.42 -40.43
N ALA A 276 31.75 12.94 -41.40
CA ALA A 276 31.70 11.50 -41.64
C ALA A 276 33.10 11.01 -42.06
N ILE A 277 33.77 10.26 -41.20
CA ILE A 277 35.01 9.57 -41.54
C ILE A 277 34.62 8.32 -42.34
N SER A 278 35.07 8.23 -43.58
CA SER A 278 34.97 7.02 -44.38
C SER A 278 36.10 6.06 -44.04
N GLY A 279 35.79 4.79 -43.74
CA GLY A 279 36.78 3.75 -43.45
C GLY A 279 36.89 3.41 -41.96
N ASN A 280 38.10 3.07 -41.50
CA ASN A 280 38.33 2.73 -40.11
C ASN A 280 38.21 3.98 -39.23
N VAL A 281 37.17 4.01 -38.41
CA VAL A 281 36.80 5.14 -37.54
C VAL A 281 37.90 5.45 -36.53
N GLU A 282 38.62 4.43 -36.03
CA GLU A 282 39.68 4.59 -35.03
C GLU A 282 40.86 5.37 -35.61
N ARG A 283 41.42 4.89 -36.72
CA ARG A 283 42.56 5.53 -37.40
C ARG A 283 42.22 6.94 -37.87
N GLY A 284 41.05 7.12 -38.48
CA GLY A 284 40.63 8.45 -38.93
C GLY A 284 40.43 9.42 -37.76
N LEU A 285 40.04 8.92 -36.59
CA LEU A 285 39.91 9.74 -35.39
C LEU A 285 41.27 10.09 -34.77
N GLU A 286 42.23 9.17 -34.77
CA GLU A 286 43.62 9.42 -34.36
C GLU A 286 44.25 10.51 -35.22
N GLU A 287 44.12 10.40 -36.55
CA GLU A 287 44.59 11.40 -37.50
C GLU A 287 43.91 12.76 -37.30
N CYS A 288 42.60 12.77 -37.03
CA CYS A 288 41.88 14.01 -36.74
C CYS A 288 42.37 14.68 -35.44
N LEU A 289 42.61 13.91 -34.38
CA LEU A 289 43.10 14.43 -33.11
C LEU A 289 44.54 14.94 -33.22
N GLU A 290 45.41 14.23 -33.95
CA GLU A 290 46.78 14.68 -34.20
C GLU A 290 46.80 15.95 -35.06
N ARG A 291 45.95 16.04 -36.09
CA ARG A 291 45.85 17.22 -36.97
C ARG A 291 45.24 18.44 -36.28
N GLU A 292 44.12 18.29 -35.57
CA GLU A 292 43.41 19.43 -34.97
C GLU A 292 44.00 19.88 -33.62
N ILE A 293 44.50 18.93 -32.82
CA ILE A 293 44.93 19.18 -31.44
C ILE A 293 46.45 19.06 -31.28
N GLY A 294 47.15 18.41 -32.22
CA GLY A 294 48.60 18.20 -32.12
C GLY A 294 48.99 17.14 -31.08
N VAL A 295 48.07 16.26 -30.68
CA VAL A 295 48.32 15.22 -29.67
C VAL A 295 48.15 13.85 -30.32
N LYS A 296 49.20 13.04 -30.25
CA LYS A 296 49.17 11.64 -30.67
C LYS A 296 48.46 10.80 -29.61
N VAL A 297 47.38 10.13 -29.98
CA VAL A 297 46.47 9.40 -29.07
C VAL A 297 46.32 7.97 -29.58
N ASN A 298 46.27 6.99 -28.67
CA ASN A 298 45.95 5.61 -29.02
C ASN A 298 44.47 5.34 -28.68
N VAL A 299 43.64 5.14 -29.70
CA VAL A 299 42.19 4.92 -29.54
C VAL A 299 41.91 3.42 -29.57
N LYS A 300 41.36 2.88 -28.46
CA LYS A 300 41.02 1.46 -28.36
C LYS A 300 39.78 1.08 -29.14
N GLU A 301 38.74 1.89 -29.01
CA GLU A 301 37.44 1.66 -29.65
C GLU A 301 36.81 3.02 -29.94
N ALA A 302 36.18 3.16 -31.11
CA ALA A 302 35.44 4.34 -31.47
C ALA A 302 34.01 3.99 -31.92
N PHE A 303 33.01 4.62 -31.31
CA PHE A 303 31.60 4.41 -31.62
C PHE A 303 30.95 5.71 -32.10
N LYS A 304 30.22 5.65 -33.20
CA LYS A 304 29.38 6.75 -33.66
C LYS A 304 28.06 6.74 -32.86
N ILE A 305 27.80 7.79 -32.08
CA ILE A 305 26.65 7.79 -31.16
C ILE A 305 25.33 8.15 -31.87
N ASN A 306 25.35 8.83 -33.03
CA ASN A 306 24.13 9.20 -33.76
C ASN A 306 24.39 9.57 -35.22
N LYS A 307 23.34 9.92 -35.98
CA LYS A 307 23.45 10.61 -37.30
C LYS A 307 24.16 11.96 -37.16
N ASP A 308 24.00 12.60 -36.01
CA ASP A 308 24.68 13.82 -35.65
C ASP A 308 26.14 13.51 -35.37
N LYS A 309 27.04 14.27 -36.00
CA LYS A 309 28.52 14.28 -35.98
C LYS A 309 29.15 14.14 -34.58
N MET A 310 28.86 13.05 -33.87
CA MET A 310 29.29 12.74 -32.51
C MET A 310 29.88 11.35 -32.46
N MET A 311 31.07 11.24 -31.88
CA MET A 311 31.77 9.98 -31.68
C MET A 311 32.21 9.83 -30.22
N LEU A 312 32.05 8.64 -29.68
CA LEU A 312 32.61 8.21 -28.40
C LEU A 312 33.93 7.50 -28.68
N ALA A 313 35.03 8.02 -28.16
CA ALA A 313 36.33 7.39 -28.25
C ALA A 313 36.74 6.85 -26.89
N LYS A 314 37.06 5.56 -26.81
CA LYS A 314 37.70 4.96 -25.63
C LYS A 314 39.20 5.07 -25.80
N ILE A 315 39.84 5.87 -24.95
CA ILE A 315 41.29 6.10 -24.99
C ILE A 315 41.99 5.07 -24.11
N GLU A 316 43.17 4.60 -24.51
CA GLU A 316 43.92 3.65 -23.71
C GLU A 316 44.38 4.24 -22.38
N ASN A 317 44.99 5.44 -22.42
CA ASN A 317 45.60 6.07 -21.26
C ASN A 317 44.81 7.32 -20.82
N TRP A 318 44.53 7.42 -19.51
CA TRP A 318 43.88 8.59 -18.90
C TRP A 318 44.68 9.89 -19.09
N GLU A 319 46.01 9.81 -19.12
CA GLU A 319 46.86 10.98 -19.32
C GLU A 319 46.70 11.60 -20.70
N GLN A 320 46.56 10.77 -21.74
CA GLN A 320 46.24 11.23 -23.10
C GLN A 320 44.90 11.95 -23.13
N LYS A 321 43.87 11.40 -22.47
CA LYS A 321 42.58 12.08 -22.30
C LYS A 321 42.74 13.44 -21.61
N LYS A 322 43.55 13.51 -20.55
CA LYS A 322 43.81 14.76 -19.82
C LYS A 322 44.48 15.79 -20.73
N ASN A 323 45.44 15.39 -21.55
CA ASN A 323 46.12 16.26 -22.52
C ASN A 323 45.14 16.78 -23.57
N ILE A 324 44.30 15.91 -24.16
CA ILE A 324 43.24 16.32 -25.10
C ILE A 324 42.32 17.37 -24.45
N MET A 325 41.89 17.14 -23.20
CA MET A 325 41.01 18.05 -22.47
C MET A 325 41.68 19.39 -22.11
N LEU A 326 42.99 19.41 -21.91
CA LEU A 326 43.78 20.62 -21.64
C LEU A 326 43.99 21.44 -22.92
N SER A 327 44.42 20.80 -24.01
CA SER A 327 44.63 21.47 -25.30
C SER A 327 43.33 22.08 -25.85
N LYS A 328 42.17 21.44 -25.60
CA LYS A 328 40.86 21.99 -26.00
C LYS A 328 40.49 23.33 -25.33
N LYS A 329 41.02 23.62 -24.14
CA LYS A 329 40.71 24.87 -23.41
C LYS A 329 41.32 26.11 -24.08
N VAL A 330 42.35 25.94 -24.91
CA VAL A 330 43.08 27.06 -25.51
C VAL A 330 42.34 27.62 -26.73
N GLY A 331 41.63 26.78 -27.51
CA GLY A 331 41.00 27.20 -28.78
C GLY A 331 39.59 27.79 -28.70
N THR A 332 38.90 27.73 -27.55
CA THR A 332 37.49 28.16 -27.44
C THR A 332 37.27 29.41 -26.60
N ARG A 333 38.31 30.24 -26.42
CA ARG A 333 38.17 31.60 -25.88
C ARG A 333 37.59 32.56 -26.94
N ARG A 334 36.53 32.15 -27.66
CA ARG A 334 35.57 33.11 -28.20
C ARG A 334 34.79 33.64 -27.01
N GLU A 335 34.97 34.92 -26.75
CA GLU A 335 34.31 35.74 -25.75
C GLU A 335 32.80 35.51 -25.74
N ARG A 336 32.35 34.49 -25.01
CA ARG A 336 30.96 34.44 -24.56
C ARG A 336 30.95 35.08 -23.19
N THR A 337 30.60 36.35 -23.15
CA THR A 337 30.20 37.20 -22.01
C THR A 337 28.94 36.66 -21.30
N GLY A 338 28.82 35.34 -21.16
CA GLY A 338 27.74 34.68 -20.44
C GLY A 338 28.23 34.19 -19.08
N MET A 339 27.58 34.67 -18.02
CA MET A 339 27.74 34.25 -16.61
C MET A 339 28.41 32.89 -16.43
N GLY A 340 29.57 32.88 -15.78
CA GLY A 340 30.41 31.71 -15.65
C GLY A 340 29.67 30.52 -15.02
N ARG A 341 30.09 29.29 -15.35
CA ARG A 341 29.53 28.05 -14.75
C ARG A 341 29.52 28.08 -13.22
N LYS A 342 30.48 28.78 -12.61
CA LYS A 342 30.55 29.03 -11.16
C LYS A 342 29.34 29.84 -10.68
N GLU A 343 29.01 30.94 -11.36
CA GLU A 343 27.86 31.79 -11.05
C GLU A 343 26.51 31.05 -11.27
N LYS A 344 26.40 30.23 -12.31
CA LYS A 344 25.21 29.36 -12.50
C LYS A 344 25.06 28.33 -11.37
N ARG A 345 26.16 27.74 -10.91
CA ARG A 345 26.16 26.80 -9.78
C ARG A 345 25.78 27.51 -8.49
N GLU A 346 26.34 28.68 -8.24
CA GLU A 346 25.98 29.51 -7.08
C GLU A 346 24.51 29.93 -7.10
N ARG A 347 23.95 30.34 -8.25
CA ARG A 347 22.50 30.61 -8.37
C ARG A 347 21.64 29.37 -8.14
N ARG A 348 22.10 28.18 -8.54
CA ARG A 348 21.38 26.93 -8.25
C ARG A 348 21.43 26.59 -6.76
N CYS A 349 22.59 26.74 -6.11
CA CYS A 349 22.73 26.55 -4.67
C CYS A 349 21.91 27.57 -3.87
N ARG A 350 21.83 28.82 -4.32
CA ARG A 350 21.01 29.86 -3.68
C ARG A 350 19.51 29.49 -3.73
N ARG A 351 19.00 29.08 -4.91
CA ARG A 351 17.61 28.60 -5.05
C ARG A 351 17.28 27.41 -4.15
N LEU A 352 18.18 26.43 -4.06
CA LEU A 352 17.97 25.26 -3.18
C LEU A 352 17.94 25.64 -1.69
N ARG A 353 18.74 26.63 -1.27
CA ARG A 353 18.67 27.15 0.11
C ARG A 353 17.35 27.88 0.36
N GLU A 354 16.95 28.77 -0.54
CA GLU A 354 15.67 29.49 -0.48
C GLU A 354 14.48 28.52 -0.43
N ASP A 355 14.49 27.46 -1.22
CA ASP A 355 13.43 26.44 -1.22
C ASP A 355 13.41 25.64 0.09
N SER A 356 14.58 25.28 0.64
CA SER A 356 14.68 24.61 1.94
C SER A 356 14.16 25.50 3.08
N GLU A 357 14.48 26.80 3.07
CA GLU A 357 14.00 27.77 4.05
C GLU A 357 12.48 27.95 3.97
N LYS A 358 11.90 27.99 2.76
CA LYS A 358 10.44 28.02 2.57
C LYS A 358 9.76 26.77 3.13
N ILE A 359 10.35 25.59 2.94
CA ILE A 359 9.81 24.32 3.47
C ILE A 359 9.84 24.31 5.01
N GLU A 360 10.95 24.73 5.61
CA GLU A 360 11.09 24.88 7.07
C GLU A 360 10.04 25.86 7.64
N HIS A 361 9.86 27.01 6.98
CA HIS A 361 8.86 28.00 7.36
C HIS A 361 7.43 27.43 7.32
N MET A 362 7.07 26.71 6.25
CA MET A 362 5.76 26.03 6.14
C MET A 362 5.56 25.00 7.28
N ARG A 363 6.58 24.21 7.61
CA ARG A 363 6.52 23.23 8.72
C ARG A 363 6.31 23.91 10.07
N ARG A 364 6.96 25.05 10.32
CA ARG A 364 6.76 25.84 11.54
C ARG A 364 5.31 26.32 11.67
N ASN A 365 4.75 26.86 10.59
CA ASN A 365 3.37 27.33 10.56
C ASN A 365 2.35 26.20 10.81
N VAL A 366 2.61 24.98 10.30
CA VAL A 366 1.75 23.82 10.58
C VAL A 366 1.80 23.45 12.06
N ARG A 367 3.00 23.37 12.66
CA ARG A 367 3.16 23.07 14.10
C ARG A 367 2.48 24.12 14.99
N GLU A 368 2.53 25.39 14.61
CA GLU A 368 1.85 26.46 15.34
C GLU A 368 0.33 26.36 15.23
N LYS A 369 -0.20 26.03 14.05
CA LYS A 369 -1.63 25.74 13.87
C LYS A 369 -2.08 24.54 14.71
N GLU A 370 -1.30 23.46 14.74
CA GLU A 370 -1.58 22.27 15.56
C GLU A 370 -1.59 22.61 17.05
N LYS A 371 -0.60 23.38 17.53
CA LYS A 371 -0.58 23.89 18.92
C LYS A 371 -1.79 24.77 19.23
N GLY A 372 -2.20 25.62 18.29
CA GLY A 372 -3.40 26.45 18.43
C GLY A 372 -4.69 25.63 18.53
N MET A 373 -4.83 24.60 17.69
CA MET A 373 -5.97 23.67 17.72
C MET A 373 -6.01 22.87 19.03
N GLY A 374 -4.86 22.39 19.50
CA GLY A 374 -4.75 21.69 20.79
C GLY A 374 -5.24 22.55 21.96
N ARG A 375 -4.76 23.81 22.05
CA ARG A 375 -5.22 24.75 23.09
C ARG A 375 -6.72 25.04 23.01
N ASN A 376 -7.29 25.10 21.80
CA ASN A 376 -8.72 25.34 21.63
C ASN A 376 -9.56 24.13 22.08
N MET A 377 -9.09 22.90 21.82
CA MET A 377 -9.73 21.70 22.34
C MET A 377 -9.61 21.59 23.86
N GLU A 378 -8.47 21.98 24.44
CA GLU A 378 -8.27 22.05 25.90
C GLU A 378 -9.27 23.01 26.56
N ARG A 379 -9.44 24.21 25.98
CA ARG A 379 -10.41 25.21 26.48
C ARG A 379 -11.85 24.72 26.40
N ARG A 380 -12.22 24.00 25.34
CA ARG A 380 -13.56 23.39 25.22
C ARG A 380 -13.79 22.35 26.32
N ARG A 381 -12.79 21.53 26.64
CA ARG A 381 -12.90 20.56 27.74
C ARG A 381 -13.08 21.23 29.10
N GLN A 382 -12.45 22.38 29.33
CA GLN A 382 -12.54 23.11 30.61
C GLN A 382 -13.79 23.98 30.74
N GLY A 383 -14.56 24.19 29.67
CA GLY A 383 -15.76 25.04 29.67
C GLY A 383 -17.09 24.28 29.67
N ASP A 384 -17.05 22.94 29.61
CA ASP A 384 -18.22 22.05 29.66
C ASP A 384 -18.37 21.36 31.05
N GLU A 385 -17.61 21.81 32.06
CA GLU A 385 -17.82 21.52 33.50
C GLU A 385 -18.56 22.69 34.15
#